data_AF-A0A158HXB4-F1
#
_entry.id   AF-A0A158HXB4-F1
#
_cell.length_a   1.000
_cell.length_b   1.000
_cell.length_c   1.000
_cell.angle_alpha   90.00
_cell.angle_beta   90.00
_cell.angle_gamma   90.00
#
_symmetry.space_group_name_H-M   'P 1'
#
loop_
_entity.id
_entity.type
_entity.pdbx_description
1 polymer ?
#
loop_
_entity_poly.entity_id
_entity_poly.type
_entity_poly.pdbx_seq_one_letter_code
_entity_poly.pdbx_strand_id
1 'polypeptide(L)'
;MRDFSWCDRLNEPDTIVRPVLNGGFSLRSRRLLRALIDQPQIRVEIPPPEVRETEPIRMHWFNNVVNEDVQLTAALRPQLEAVRIRYAPLPLCMRFALEEAGPVHAGMSVMRLFGLHGWRRRLVSIDSPIVRYGIPQSAIDESPYEPSIKKLLEHYGYGVQVAPKHLDVPLR
;
A
#
# COMPACT_ATOMS: atom_id res chain seq x y z
N MET A 1 15.83 -23.19 -9.62
CA MET A 1 15.83 -21.93 -8.83
C MET A 1 15.82 -22.39 -7.38
N ARG A 2 16.93 -22.23 -6.64
CA ARG A 2 16.99 -22.63 -5.23
C ARG A 2 16.23 -21.59 -4.42
N ASP A 3 15.38 -22.06 -3.52
CA ASP A 3 14.39 -21.28 -2.79
C ASP A 3 15.03 -20.10 -2.04
N PHE A 4 14.47 -18.90 -2.21
CA PHE A 4 14.90 -17.73 -1.45
C PHE A 4 14.25 -17.81 -0.05
N SER A 5 15.01 -18.18 0.98
CA SER A 5 14.57 -18.28 2.37
C SER A 5 14.96 -17.02 3.15
N TRP A 6 13.99 -16.17 3.49
CA TRP A 6 14.19 -15.10 4.49
C TRP A 6 14.06 -15.63 5.94
N CYS A 7 13.69 -16.90 6.10
CA CYS A 7 13.43 -17.53 7.39
C CYS A 7 14.70 -17.70 8.24
N ASP A 8 15.87 -17.77 7.60
CA ASP A 8 17.12 -18.06 8.31
C ASP A 8 17.54 -16.92 9.24
N ARG A 9 17.04 -15.71 8.99
CA ARG A 9 17.29 -14.52 9.80
C ARG A 9 16.16 -14.15 10.76
N LEU A 10 15.10 -14.97 10.82
CA LEU A 10 14.05 -14.80 11.82
C LEU A 10 14.66 -14.98 13.21
N ASN A 11 14.43 -14.02 14.11
CA ASN A 11 14.87 -14.01 15.51
C ASN A 11 16.36 -13.69 15.76
N GLU A 12 17.14 -13.30 14.75
CA GLU A 12 18.47 -12.72 15.00
C GLU A 12 18.33 -11.41 15.81
N PRO A 13 19.15 -11.19 16.86
CA PRO A 13 19.25 -9.89 17.51
C PRO A 13 19.56 -8.81 16.47
N ASP A 14 18.94 -7.65 16.60
CA ASP A 14 19.08 -6.50 15.69
C ASP A 14 18.56 -6.71 14.25
N THR A 15 17.92 -7.85 13.96
CA THR A 15 17.30 -8.10 12.65
C THR A 15 15.78 -7.99 12.73
N ILE A 16 15.23 -7.06 11.94
CA ILE A 16 13.78 -6.92 11.77
C ILE A 16 13.38 -7.68 10.49
N VAL A 17 12.90 -8.92 10.64
CA VAL A 17 12.20 -9.59 9.53
C VAL A 17 10.77 -9.05 9.48
N ARG A 18 10.49 -8.21 8.48
CA ARG A 18 9.13 -7.77 8.20
C ARG A 18 8.44 -8.79 7.30
N PRO A 19 7.39 -9.47 7.78
CA PRO A 19 6.51 -10.15 6.85
C PRO A 19 5.84 -9.05 6.01
N VAL A 20 6.20 -8.96 4.73
CA VAL A 20 5.43 -8.20 3.75
C VAL A 20 4.15 -8.99 3.52
N LEU A 21 3.21 -8.81 4.43
CA LEU A 21 1.87 -9.35 4.29
C LEU A 21 1.20 -8.49 3.22
N ASN A 22 1.06 -9.05 2.02
CA ASN A 22 0.12 -8.54 1.02
C ASN A 22 -1.30 -8.76 1.57
N GLY A 23 -1.68 -7.98 2.58
CA GLY A 23 -3.02 -8.00 3.18
C GLY A 23 -4.09 -7.43 2.25
N GLY A 24 -3.70 -6.93 1.07
CA GLY A 24 -4.62 -6.48 0.04
C GLY A 24 -5.24 -7.67 -0.70
N PHE A 25 -6.57 -7.69 -0.78
CA PHE A 25 -7.28 -8.49 -1.77
C PHE A 25 -6.78 -8.15 -3.18
N SER A 26 -5.87 -8.95 -3.72
CA SER A 26 -5.41 -8.78 -5.10
C SER A 26 -6.45 -9.39 -6.05
N LEU A 27 -7.40 -8.57 -6.51
CA LEU A 27 -8.40 -8.98 -7.51
C LEU A 27 -7.85 -8.98 -8.95
N ARG A 28 -6.54 -9.16 -9.12
CA ARG A 28 -5.92 -9.18 -10.44
C ARG A 28 -6.43 -10.40 -11.21
N SER A 29 -7.12 -10.14 -12.31
CA SER A 29 -7.62 -11.22 -13.15
C SER A 29 -6.47 -12.08 -13.67
N ARG A 30 -6.69 -13.40 -13.80
CA ARG A 30 -5.72 -14.30 -14.44
C ARG A 30 -5.26 -13.80 -15.81
N ARG A 31 -6.16 -13.15 -16.56
CA ARG A 31 -5.87 -12.56 -17.87
C ARG A 31 -4.86 -11.42 -17.78
N LEU A 32 -4.99 -10.54 -16.78
CA LEU A 32 -4.00 -9.48 -16.52
C LEU A 32 -2.64 -10.08 -16.13
N LEU A 33 -2.63 -11.06 -15.22
CA LEU A 33 -1.39 -11.70 -14.75
C LEU A 33 -0.62 -12.41 -15.85
N ARG A 34 -1.32 -12.89 -16.88
CA ARG A 34 -0.70 -13.54 -18.04
C ARG A 34 -0.37 -12.57 -19.17
N ALA A 35 -0.82 -11.32 -19.13
CA ALA A 35 -0.71 -10.40 -20.27
C ALA A 35 0.76 -10.24 -20.73
N LEU A 36 1.70 -10.12 -19.81
CA LEU A 36 3.14 -9.99 -20.14
C LEU A 36 3.76 -11.27 -20.71
N ILE A 37 3.14 -12.43 -20.49
CA ILE A 37 3.58 -13.72 -21.02
C ILE A 37 2.97 -13.96 -22.39
N ASP A 38 1.65 -13.75 -22.49
CA ASP A 38 0.86 -14.08 -23.67
C ASP A 38 0.93 -12.99 -24.76
N GLN A 39 1.40 -11.78 -24.44
CA GLN A 39 1.46 -10.63 -25.34
C GLN A 39 2.89 -10.02 -25.34
N PRO A 40 3.84 -10.59 -26.11
CA PRO A 40 5.24 -10.18 -26.09
C PRO A 40 5.49 -8.75 -26.61
N GLN A 41 4.49 -8.14 -27.24
CA GLN A 41 4.53 -6.73 -27.63
C GLN A 41 4.40 -5.77 -26.44
N ILE A 42 3.91 -6.23 -25.28
CA ILE A 42 3.84 -5.41 -24.08
C ILE A 42 5.25 -5.33 -23.48
N ARG A 43 5.81 -4.13 -23.41
CA ARG A 43 7.16 -3.90 -22.89
C ARG A 43 7.12 -3.04 -21.64
N VAL A 44 7.78 -3.55 -20.60
CA VAL A 44 8.06 -2.79 -19.38
C VAL A 44 9.34 -2.01 -19.62
N GLU A 45 9.21 -0.68 -19.66
CA GLU A 45 10.32 0.23 -19.82
C GLU A 45 10.51 1.00 -18.51
N ILE A 46 11.69 0.85 -17.91
CA ILE A 46 12.07 1.54 -16.69
C ILE A 46 13.17 2.55 -17.08
N PRO A 47 12.90 3.87 -17.01
CA PRO A 47 13.93 4.86 -17.27
C PRO A 47 15.09 4.74 -16.27
N PRO A 48 16.29 5.22 -16.63
CA PRO A 48 17.40 5.31 -15.69
C PRO A 48 16.99 6.07 -14.41
N PRO A 49 17.51 5.68 -13.23
CA PRO A 49 17.26 6.44 -12.01
C PRO A 49 17.91 7.82 -12.08
N GLU A 50 17.28 8.78 -11.41
CA GLU A 50 17.95 9.99 -10.97
C GLU A 50 18.88 9.63 -9.80
N VAL A 51 20.15 10.00 -9.92
CA VAL A 51 21.11 9.88 -8.82
C VAL A 51 21.11 11.21 -8.07
N ARG A 52 20.74 11.17 -6.79
CA ARG A 52 20.97 12.32 -5.90
C ARG A 52 22.33 12.15 -5.24
N GLU A 53 23.22 13.12 -5.46
CA GLU A 53 24.52 13.23 -4.78
C GLU A 53 24.35 13.68 -3.32
N THR A 54 23.56 12.94 -2.56
CA THR A 54 23.41 13.06 -1.10
C THR A 54 24.08 11.86 -0.47
N GLU A 55 24.64 11.96 0.75
CA GLU A 55 25.11 10.78 1.47
C GLU A 55 24.06 10.25 2.47
N PRO A 56 23.72 8.93 2.46
CA PRO A 56 24.15 7.91 1.51
C PRO A 56 23.60 8.16 0.09
N ILE A 57 24.37 7.83 -0.96
CA ILE A 57 23.89 7.92 -2.36
C ILE A 57 22.58 7.15 -2.50
N ARG A 58 21.54 7.84 -3.00
CA ARG A 58 20.22 7.23 -3.26
C ARG A 58 19.84 7.37 -4.71
N MET A 59 19.45 6.25 -5.30
CA MET A 59 18.76 6.21 -6.58
C MET A 59 17.27 6.44 -6.35
N HIS A 60 16.69 7.31 -7.17
CA HIS A 60 15.26 7.59 -7.16
C HIS A 60 14.73 7.53 -8.59
N TRP A 61 13.51 7.03 -8.75
CA TRP A 61 12.81 7.07 -10.03
C TRP A 61 11.64 8.02 -9.94
N PHE A 62 11.57 8.98 -10.86
CA PHE A 62 10.42 9.87 -10.98
C PHE A 62 9.11 9.08 -11.07
N ASN A 63 8.06 9.56 -10.41
CA ASN A 63 6.74 8.93 -10.34
C ASN A 63 6.73 7.46 -9.87
N ASN A 64 7.80 6.99 -9.22
CA ASN A 64 7.89 5.63 -8.69
C ASN A 64 7.64 4.56 -9.78
N VAL A 65 8.17 4.76 -11.00
CA VAL A 65 7.99 3.83 -12.14
C VAL A 65 8.46 2.40 -11.87
N VAL A 66 9.25 2.17 -10.82
CA VAL A 66 9.66 0.82 -10.42
C VAL A 66 8.57 0.08 -9.64
N ASN A 67 7.53 0.78 -9.17
CA ASN A 67 6.41 0.18 -8.47
C ASN A 67 5.50 -0.59 -9.43
N GLU A 68 5.22 -1.85 -9.08
CA GLU A 68 4.40 -2.76 -9.90
C GLU A 68 3.00 -2.21 -10.17
N ASP A 69 2.32 -1.68 -9.15
CA ASP A 69 0.96 -1.14 -9.31
C ASP A 69 0.98 0.09 -10.22
N VAL A 70 1.98 0.96 -10.11
CA VAL A 70 2.17 2.10 -11.03
C VAL A 70 2.36 1.59 -12.47
N GLN A 71 3.18 0.55 -12.67
CA GLN A 71 3.38 -0.04 -13.99
C GLN A 71 2.08 -0.61 -14.55
N LEU A 72 1.40 -1.47 -13.79
CA LEU A 72 0.22 -2.19 -14.26
C LEU A 72 -1.03 -1.31 -14.39
N THR A 73 -1.14 -0.22 -13.63
CA THR A 73 -2.35 0.63 -13.62
C THR A 73 -2.20 1.96 -14.34
N ALA A 74 -0.98 2.47 -14.50
CA ALA A 74 -0.72 3.75 -15.18
C ALA A 74 0.18 3.57 -16.41
N ALA A 75 1.44 3.15 -16.24
CA ALA A 75 2.43 3.20 -17.33
C ALA A 75 2.09 2.25 -18.49
N LEU A 76 1.72 1.00 -18.19
CA LEU A 76 1.39 -0.02 -19.18
C LEU A 76 -0.08 0.00 -19.60
N ARG A 77 -0.90 0.86 -18.99
CA ARG A 77 -2.35 0.87 -19.22
C ARG A 77 -2.71 0.98 -20.71
N PRO A 78 -2.09 1.86 -21.53
CA PRO A 78 -2.40 1.92 -22.96
C PRO A 78 -2.11 0.60 -23.70
N GLN A 79 -0.97 -0.05 -23.39
CA GLN A 79 -0.59 -1.33 -23.99
C GLN A 79 -1.52 -2.46 -23.56
N LEU A 80 -1.92 -2.47 -22.28
CA LEU A 80 -2.83 -3.46 -21.70
C LEU A 80 -4.26 -3.30 -22.27
N GLU A 81 -4.76 -2.07 -22.41
CA GLU A 81 -6.05 -1.79 -23.04
C GLU A 81 -6.05 -2.17 -24.54
N ALA A 82 -4.92 -1.99 -25.25
CA ALA A 82 -4.77 -2.42 -26.65
C ALA A 82 -4.91 -3.95 -26.82
N VAL A 83 -4.54 -4.74 -25.82
CA VAL A 83 -4.78 -6.20 -25.79
C VAL A 83 -6.08 -6.58 -25.07
N ARG A 84 -7.03 -5.64 -24.98
CA ARG A 84 -8.39 -5.81 -24.44
C ARG A 84 -8.47 -6.08 -22.93
N ILE A 85 -7.43 -5.75 -22.16
CA ILE A 85 -7.57 -5.63 -20.70
C ILE A 85 -8.49 -4.43 -20.41
N ARG A 86 -9.37 -4.57 -19.43
CA ARG A 86 -10.28 -3.52 -19.01
C ARG A 86 -10.05 -3.22 -17.54
N TYR A 87 -10.05 -1.94 -17.19
CA TYR A 87 -9.94 -1.47 -15.82
C TYR A 87 -11.32 -1.09 -15.29
N ALA A 88 -11.51 -1.23 -13.99
CA ALA A 88 -12.68 -0.68 -13.34
C ALA A 88 -12.69 0.86 -13.48
N PRO A 89 -13.87 1.49 -13.60
CA PRO A 89 -13.97 2.95 -13.59
C PRO A 89 -13.41 3.53 -12.29
N LEU A 90 -12.78 4.71 -12.38
CA LEU A 90 -12.17 5.38 -11.22
C LEU A 90 -13.11 5.50 -10.00
N PRO A 91 -14.40 5.88 -10.13
CA PRO A 91 -15.31 5.95 -8.99
C PRO A 91 -15.53 4.61 -8.26
N LEU A 92 -15.39 3.49 -8.97
CA LEU A 92 -15.44 2.15 -8.37
C LEU A 92 -14.12 1.83 -7.67
N CYS A 93 -12.98 2.10 -8.31
CA CYS A 93 -11.65 1.89 -7.73
C CYS A 93 -11.48 2.63 -6.40
N MET A 94 -11.90 3.90 -6.33
CA MET A 94 -11.80 4.72 -5.11
C MET A 94 -12.54 4.13 -3.89
N ARG A 95 -13.57 3.32 -4.12
CA ARG A 95 -14.36 2.67 -3.06
C ARG A 95 -13.83 1.28 -2.70
N PHE A 96 -12.95 0.71 -3.52
CA PHE A 96 -12.56 -0.68 -3.38
C PHE A 96 -11.47 -0.86 -2.33
N ALA A 97 -10.32 -0.23 -2.52
CA ALA A 97 -9.23 -0.30 -1.56
C ALA A 97 -8.42 0.98 -1.58
N LEU A 98 -7.98 1.41 -0.40
CA LEU A 98 -7.21 2.62 -0.23
C LEU A 98 -5.92 2.34 0.53
N GLU A 99 -4.77 2.72 -0.01
CA GLU A 99 -3.48 2.68 0.71
C GLU A 99 -3.23 3.98 1.49
N GLU A 100 -3.43 5.12 0.84
CA GLU A 100 -3.38 6.44 1.48
C GLU A 100 -4.42 7.37 0.82
N ALA A 101 -5.21 8.06 1.64
CA ALA A 101 -6.22 8.98 1.14
C ALA A 101 -5.58 10.29 0.68
N GLY A 102 -5.63 10.54 -0.64
CA GLY A 102 -5.22 11.80 -1.25
C GLY A 102 -6.39 12.71 -1.68
N PRO A 103 -6.10 13.85 -2.35
CA PRO A 103 -7.09 14.81 -2.83
C PRO A 103 -8.20 14.21 -3.71
N VAL A 104 -7.90 13.14 -4.46
CA VAL A 104 -8.89 12.45 -5.30
C VAL A 104 -10.06 11.86 -4.49
N HIS A 105 -9.88 11.61 -3.18
CA HIS A 105 -10.91 11.08 -2.29
C HIS A 105 -11.75 12.18 -1.61
N ALA A 106 -11.58 13.45 -1.99
CA ALA A 106 -12.30 14.54 -1.36
C ALA A 106 -13.83 14.36 -1.52
N GLY A 107 -14.56 14.50 -0.40
CA GLY A 107 -16.01 14.28 -0.37
C GLY A 107 -16.45 12.81 -0.42
N MET A 108 -15.53 11.85 -0.47
CA MET A 108 -15.86 10.43 -0.40
C MET A 108 -16.25 10.04 1.05
N SER A 109 -17.34 9.28 1.18
CA SER A 109 -17.69 8.66 2.46
C SER A 109 -16.82 7.44 2.72
N VAL A 110 -16.02 7.47 3.79
CA VAL A 110 -15.19 6.33 4.22
C VAL A 110 -16.00 5.09 4.60
N MET A 111 -17.28 5.25 4.95
CA MET A 111 -18.20 4.13 5.21
C MET A 111 -18.44 3.25 3.98
N ARG A 112 -18.18 3.78 2.78
CA ARG A 112 -18.34 3.05 1.51
C ARG A 112 -17.03 2.41 1.03
N LEU A 113 -15.96 2.52 1.81
CA LEU A 113 -14.68 1.92 1.48
C LEU A 113 -14.71 0.44 1.85
N PHE A 114 -14.40 -0.43 0.89
CA PHE A 114 -14.37 -1.88 1.11
C PHE A 114 -13.09 -2.34 1.79
N GLY A 115 -11.94 -1.77 1.42
CA GLY A 115 -10.64 -2.14 1.95
C GLY A 115 -9.80 -0.92 2.34
N LEU A 116 -9.08 -1.04 3.44
CA LEU A 116 -8.23 0.02 3.95
C LEU A 116 -6.85 -0.56 4.30
N HIS A 117 -5.84 -0.11 3.58
CA HIS A 117 -4.43 -0.32 3.85
C HIS A 117 -3.81 0.98 4.37
N GLY A 118 -2.64 0.91 4.99
CA GLY A 118 -1.93 2.09 5.47
C GLY A 118 -0.98 1.78 6.62
N TRP A 119 0.23 2.33 6.53
CA TRP A 119 1.32 2.07 7.49
C TRP A 119 1.15 2.74 8.85
N ARG A 120 0.25 3.74 8.94
CA ARG A 120 0.05 4.57 10.14
C ARG A 120 -0.55 3.79 11.32
N ARG A 121 -1.16 2.63 11.06
CA ARG A 121 -1.91 1.83 12.04
C ARG A 121 -1.74 0.34 11.77
N ARG A 122 -1.86 -0.46 12.82
CA ARG A 122 -1.73 -1.92 12.75
C ARG A 122 -2.69 -2.62 13.69
N LEU A 123 -3.22 -3.77 13.28
CA LEU A 123 -3.99 -4.64 14.16
C LEU A 123 -3.03 -5.28 15.18
N VAL A 124 -3.28 -5.08 16.47
CA VAL A 124 -2.43 -5.56 17.57
C VAL A 124 -3.12 -6.60 18.46
N SER A 125 -4.44 -6.79 18.27
CA SER A 125 -5.22 -7.86 18.87
C SER A 125 -6.33 -8.26 17.91
N ILE A 126 -6.63 -9.56 17.82
CA ILE A 126 -7.71 -10.12 16.98
C ILE A 126 -8.93 -10.42 17.86
N ASP A 127 -8.73 -11.18 18.94
CA ASP A 127 -9.77 -11.47 19.93
C ASP A 127 -9.92 -10.28 20.88
N SER A 128 -11.03 -9.56 20.76
CA SER A 128 -11.15 -8.12 21.09
C SER A 128 -10.29 -7.27 20.14
N PRO A 129 -10.81 -6.93 18.95
CA PRO A 129 -9.98 -6.39 17.88
C PRO A 129 -9.49 -4.98 18.24
N ILE A 130 -8.17 -4.80 18.25
CA ILE A 130 -7.56 -3.51 18.61
C ILE A 130 -6.64 -3.06 17.48
N VAL A 131 -6.87 -1.85 16.98
CA VAL A 131 -5.99 -1.16 16.05
C VAL A 131 -5.17 -0.13 16.81
N ARG A 132 -3.84 -0.17 16.65
CA ARG A 132 -2.92 0.81 17.23
C ARG A 132 -2.32 1.69 16.15
N TYR A 133 -2.48 3.00 16.31
CA TYR A 133 -1.76 4.01 15.56
C TYR A 133 -0.31 4.13 16.04
N GLY A 134 0.64 4.17 15.10
CA GLY A 134 2.05 4.46 15.37
C GLY A 134 2.44 5.92 15.11
N ILE A 135 1.45 6.80 14.99
CA ILE A 135 1.62 8.24 14.87
C ILE A 135 0.90 8.92 16.04
N PRO A 136 1.35 10.11 16.49
CA PRO A 136 0.71 10.83 17.59
C PRO A 136 -0.71 11.28 17.23
N GLN A 137 -1.55 11.48 18.26
CA GLN A 137 -2.94 11.91 18.07
C GLN A 137 -3.06 13.22 17.28
N SER A 138 -2.14 14.17 17.46
CA SER A 138 -2.12 15.41 16.67
C SER A 138 -1.97 15.16 15.16
N ALA A 139 -1.12 14.20 14.76
CA ALA A 139 -0.94 13.84 13.36
C ALA A 139 -2.15 13.10 12.77
N ILE A 140 -2.93 12.41 13.62
CA ILE A 140 -4.23 11.84 13.23
C ILE A 140 -5.21 12.97 12.95
N ASP A 141 -5.31 13.93 13.86
CA ASP A 141 -6.29 15.02 13.80
C ASP A 141 -6.03 16.00 12.66
N GLU A 142 -4.76 16.28 12.35
CA GLU A 142 -4.35 17.12 11.22
C GLU A 142 -4.49 16.41 9.86
N SER A 143 -4.61 15.08 9.85
CA SER A 143 -4.75 14.35 8.60
C SER A 143 -6.15 14.51 8.03
N PRO A 144 -6.30 14.74 6.71
CA PRO A 144 -7.62 14.98 6.12
C PRO A 144 -8.63 13.82 6.26
N TYR A 145 -8.16 12.58 6.42
CA TYR A 145 -9.02 11.38 6.38
C TYR A 145 -8.89 10.45 7.59
N GLU A 146 -7.78 10.51 8.32
CA GLU A 146 -7.57 9.64 9.48
C GLU A 146 -8.62 9.81 10.59
N PRO A 147 -9.15 11.02 10.89
CA PRO A 147 -10.22 11.14 11.87
C PRO A 147 -11.48 10.37 11.47
N SER A 148 -11.78 10.33 10.17
CA SER A 148 -12.92 9.58 9.63
C SER A 148 -12.66 8.07 9.67
N ILE A 149 -11.44 7.65 9.38
CA ILE A 149 -11.01 6.24 9.50
C ILE A 149 -11.08 5.75 10.95
N LYS A 150 -10.61 6.55 11.91
CA LYS A 150 -10.68 6.23 13.34
C LYS A 150 -12.13 5.96 13.76
N LYS A 151 -13.05 6.86 13.40
CA LYS A 151 -14.50 6.69 13.66
C LYS A 151 -15.08 5.46 12.98
N LEU A 152 -14.64 5.14 11.76
CA LEU A 152 -15.06 3.93 11.04
C LEU A 152 -14.66 2.66 11.81
N LEU A 153 -13.43 2.60 12.30
CA LEU A 153 -12.94 1.46 13.07
C LEU A 153 -13.71 1.30 14.38
N GLU A 154 -13.90 2.39 15.13
CA GLU A 154 -14.70 2.40 16.36
C GLU A 154 -16.15 1.95 16.09
N HIS A 155 -16.75 2.42 15.00
CA HIS A 155 -18.09 1.99 14.58
C HIS A 155 -18.18 0.49 14.30
N TYR A 156 -17.13 -0.11 13.74
CA TYR A 156 -17.04 -1.57 13.54
C TYR A 156 -16.65 -2.36 14.79
N GLY A 157 -16.57 -1.72 15.96
CA GLY A 157 -16.29 -2.37 17.23
C GLY A 157 -14.80 -2.61 17.50
N TYR A 158 -13.90 -1.98 16.73
CA TYR A 158 -12.48 -2.03 17.05
C TYR A 158 -12.17 -1.08 18.21
N GLY A 159 -11.38 -1.56 19.16
CA GLY A 159 -10.67 -0.67 20.08
C GLY A 159 -9.59 0.10 19.31
N VAL A 160 -9.53 1.42 19.46
CA VAL A 160 -8.48 2.24 18.84
C VAL A 160 -7.53 2.77 19.91
N GLN A 161 -6.23 2.50 19.71
CA GLN A 161 -5.16 2.97 20.58
C GLN A 161 -4.21 3.87 19.80
N VAL A 162 -3.57 4.80 20.50
CA VAL A 162 -2.45 5.59 19.99
C VAL A 162 -1.22 5.20 20.79
N ALA A 163 -0.12 4.88 20.12
CA ALA A 163 1.13 4.55 20.81
C ALA A 163 1.61 5.77 21.63
N PRO A 164 2.09 5.58 22.88
CA PRO A 164 2.70 6.66 23.64
C PRO A 164 3.96 7.18 22.95
N LYS A 165 4.25 8.47 23.12
CA LYS A 165 5.36 9.24 22.49
C LYS A 165 6.76 8.61 22.58
N HIS A 166 6.97 7.59 23.41
CA HIS A 166 8.29 6.98 23.66
C HIS A 166 8.52 5.64 22.95
N LEU A 167 7.58 5.19 22.13
CA LEU A 167 7.81 4.12 21.15
C LEU A 167 8.09 4.75 19.78
N ASP A 168 9.09 5.63 19.72
CA ASP A 168 9.70 6.14 18.47
C ASP A 168 10.54 5.04 17.79
N VAL A 169 10.01 3.83 17.72
CA VAL A 169 10.43 2.91 16.67
C VAL A 169 9.52 3.27 15.51
N PRO A 170 10.06 3.83 14.40
CA PRO A 170 9.27 4.00 13.21
C PRO A 170 8.54 2.68 12.93
N LEU A 171 7.22 2.73 12.72
CA LEU A 171 6.54 1.65 12.02
C LEU A 171 7.04 1.68 10.56
N ARG A 172 8.31 1.37 10.36
CA ARG A 172 8.89 0.97 9.09
C ARG A 172 8.92 -0.54 9.13
#